data_AF-A0A562BSH2-F1
#
_entry.id   AF-A0A562BSH2-F1
#
_cell.length_a   1.000
_cell.length_b   1.000
_cell.length_c   1.000
_cell.angle_alpha   90.00
_cell.angle_beta   90.00
_cell.angle_gamma   90.00
#
_symmetry.space_group_name_H-M   'P 1'
#
loop_
_entity.id
_entity.type
_entity.pdbx_description
1 polymer ?
#
loop_
_entity_poly.entity_id
_entity_poly.type
_entity_poly.pdbx_seq_one_letter_code
_entity_poly.pdbx_strand_id
1 'polypeptide(L)'
;MGGLEWSVLDIDYGREAERICAGLREAVATRLRRRGVVVAISGGIDSSVCAALAVRAFGPGRVHLLILPEHDSDPDSAARANLLASHLGVEPQTFDIAPALEAIGAYAARDAAVRTVLPEYDDRWKMKLAISGGSEGAINRFRLVARSPDGAMHERELRLHEYLTIVAATSYKQRL
;
A
#
# COMPACT_ATOMS: atom_id res chain seq x y z
N MET A 1 -15.84 34.82 2.41
CA MET A 1 -15.62 33.36 2.36
C MET A 1 -15.69 32.86 3.79
N GLY A 2 -16.71 32.06 4.14
CA GLY A 2 -16.78 31.45 5.46
C GLY A 2 -15.58 30.52 5.63
N GLY A 3 -14.86 30.67 6.74
CA GLY A 3 -13.74 29.79 7.07
C GLY A 3 -14.23 28.34 7.19
N LEU A 4 -13.35 27.39 6.89
CA LEU A 4 -13.61 25.98 7.19
C LEU A 4 -13.68 25.82 8.71
N GLU A 5 -14.86 25.50 9.23
CA GLU A 5 -15.03 25.14 10.64
C GLU A 5 -14.81 23.64 10.84
N TRP A 6 -14.40 23.24 12.04
CA TRP A 6 -14.12 21.84 12.39
C TRP A 6 -15.33 20.91 12.24
N SER A 7 -16.55 21.46 12.14
CA SER A 7 -17.78 20.72 11.83
C SER A 7 -17.75 20.00 10.48
N VAL A 8 -16.83 20.35 9.56
CA VAL A 8 -16.58 19.54 8.34
C VAL A 8 -16.07 18.13 8.64
N LEU A 9 -15.56 17.88 9.86
CA LEU A 9 -15.12 16.57 10.33
C LEU A 9 -16.22 15.79 11.08
N ASP A 10 -17.40 16.39 11.30
CA ASP A 10 -18.56 15.72 11.89
C ASP A 10 -19.23 14.77 10.88
N ILE A 11 -18.50 13.71 10.52
CA ILE A 11 -18.97 12.71 9.57
C ILE A 11 -19.77 11.65 10.34
N ASP A 12 -21.03 11.46 9.94
CA ASP A 12 -21.80 10.28 10.32
C ASP A 12 -21.25 9.06 9.56
N TYR A 13 -20.35 8.31 10.21
CA TYR A 13 -19.70 7.14 9.64
C TYR A 13 -20.70 6.05 9.21
N GLY A 14 -21.82 5.90 9.94
CA GLY A 14 -22.84 4.91 9.63
C GLY A 14 -23.55 5.22 8.33
N ARG A 15 -23.97 6.48 8.19
CA ARG A 15 -24.60 7.00 6.97
C ARG A 15 -23.65 7.00 5.78
N GLU A 16 -22.39 7.38 5.99
CA GLU A 16 -21.39 7.40 4.93
C GLU A 16 -21.06 6.00 4.43
N ALA A 17 -20.95 5.01 5.33
CA ALA A 17 -20.77 3.62 4.96
C ALA A 17 -21.96 3.10 4.13
N GLU A 18 -23.20 3.41 4.50
CA GLU A 18 -24.38 3.04 3.69
C GLU A 18 -24.36 3.69 2.30
N ARG A 19 -23.97 4.97 2.22
CA ARG A 19 -23.82 5.69 0.94
C ARG A 19 -22.78 5.01 0.05
N ILE A 20 -21.64 4.63 0.59
CA ILE A 20 -20.58 3.91 -0.14
C ILE A 20 -21.07 2.53 -0.56
N CYS A 21 -21.70 1.75 0.33
CA CYS A 21 -22.23 0.43 0.00
C CYS A 21 -23.30 0.48 -1.11
N ALA A 22 -24.17 1.48 -1.10
CA ALA A 22 -25.14 1.70 -2.18
C ALA A 22 -24.44 1.98 -3.52
N GLY A 23 -23.42 2.84 -3.51
CA GLY A 23 -22.59 3.11 -4.68
C GLY A 23 -21.85 1.87 -5.20
N LEU A 24 -21.31 1.05 -4.31
CA LEU A 24 -20.67 -0.22 -4.66
C LEU A 24 -21.67 -1.18 -5.32
N ARG A 25 -22.89 -1.32 -4.79
CA ARG A 25 -23.95 -2.16 -5.39
C ARG A 25 -24.33 -1.69 -6.79
N GLU A 26 -24.52 -0.40 -6.98
CA GLU A 26 -24.86 0.18 -8.29
C GLU A 26 -23.72 0.01 -9.31
N ALA A 27 -22.48 0.30 -8.90
CA ALA A 27 -21.32 0.17 -9.76
C ALA A 27 -21.11 -1.29 -10.19
N VAL A 28 -21.17 -2.24 -9.26
CA VAL A 28 -20.91 -3.65 -9.53
C VAL A 28 -22.04 -4.29 -10.33
N ALA A 29 -23.30 -4.11 -9.92
CA ALA A 29 -24.43 -4.80 -10.55
C ALA A 29 -24.87 -4.14 -11.87
N THR A 30 -24.91 -2.81 -11.93
CA THR A 30 -25.50 -2.08 -13.05
C THR A 30 -24.46 -1.66 -14.08
N ARG A 31 -23.39 -0.97 -13.63
CA ARG A 31 -22.38 -0.41 -14.55
C ARG A 31 -21.43 -1.47 -15.07
N LEU A 32 -20.86 -2.26 -14.16
CA LEU A 32 -19.84 -3.27 -14.49
C LEU A 32 -20.45 -4.64 -14.81
N ARG A 33 -21.71 -4.88 -14.42
CA ARG A 33 -22.44 -6.14 -14.60
C ARG A 33 -21.66 -7.35 -14.08
N ARG A 34 -21.08 -7.20 -12.89
CA ARG A 34 -20.34 -8.24 -12.15
C ARG A 34 -21.15 -8.74 -10.96
N ARG A 35 -20.71 -9.86 -10.39
CA ARG A 35 -21.43 -10.58 -9.31
C ARG A 35 -20.78 -10.41 -7.93
N GLY A 36 -19.64 -9.75 -7.87
CA GLY A 36 -18.83 -9.61 -6.67
C GLY A 36 -17.57 -8.81 -6.96
N VAL A 37 -16.68 -8.76 -5.97
CA VAL A 37 -15.44 -7.99 -6.01
C VAL A 37 -14.25 -8.82 -5.52
N VAL A 38 -13.07 -8.45 -5.99
CA VAL A 38 -11.79 -8.92 -5.45
C VAL A 38 -11.14 -7.74 -4.73
N VAL A 39 -10.66 -7.96 -3.52
CA VAL A 39 -9.98 -6.93 -2.71
C VAL A 39 -8.66 -7.50 -2.21
N ALA A 40 -7.55 -6.91 -2.63
CA ALA A 40 -6.25 -7.19 -2.03
C ALA A 40 -6.15 -6.49 -0.67
N ILE A 41 -5.74 -7.24 0.36
CA ILE A 41 -5.58 -6.76 1.73
C ILE A 41 -4.12 -6.85 2.16
N SER A 42 -3.61 -5.76 2.73
CA SER A 42 -2.21 -5.64 3.15
C SER A 42 -2.05 -5.61 4.67
N GLY A 43 -3.14 -5.76 5.43
CA GLY A 43 -3.13 -5.53 6.88
C GLY A 43 -3.05 -4.05 7.28
N GLY A 44 -3.17 -3.13 6.31
CA GLY A 44 -3.32 -1.69 6.51
C GLY A 44 -4.79 -1.25 6.63
N ILE A 45 -5.01 -0.07 7.20
CA ILE A 45 -6.36 0.44 7.51
C ILE A 45 -7.22 0.65 6.26
N ASP A 46 -6.64 1.19 5.18
CA ASP A 46 -7.38 1.51 3.96
C ASP A 46 -7.97 0.25 3.31
N SER A 47 -7.13 -0.77 3.10
CA SER A 47 -7.61 -2.04 2.54
C SER A 47 -8.59 -2.75 3.47
N SER A 48 -8.46 -2.54 4.80
CA SER A 48 -9.37 -3.11 5.78
C SER A 48 -10.76 -2.48 5.69
N VAL A 49 -10.83 -1.16 5.56
CA VAL A 49 -12.09 -0.43 5.35
C VAL A 49 -12.73 -0.84 4.02
N CYS A 50 -11.95 -0.93 2.93
CA CYS A 50 -12.44 -1.40 1.64
C CYS A 50 -13.03 -2.81 1.70
N ALA A 51 -12.33 -3.76 2.34
CA ALA A 51 -12.82 -5.14 2.51
C ALA A 51 -14.10 -5.19 3.36
N ALA A 52 -14.15 -4.45 4.47
CA ALA A 52 -15.32 -4.38 5.34
C ALA A 52 -16.55 -3.79 4.63
N LEU A 53 -16.38 -2.70 3.87
CA LEU A 53 -17.45 -2.10 3.08
C LEU A 53 -17.92 -3.00 1.94
N ALA A 54 -17.00 -3.75 1.30
CA ALA A 54 -17.34 -4.74 0.30
C ALA A 54 -18.20 -5.87 0.89
N VAL A 55 -17.81 -6.42 2.04
CA VAL A 55 -18.56 -7.48 2.73
C VAL A 55 -19.92 -6.94 3.21
N ARG A 56 -19.98 -5.72 3.74
CA ARG A 56 -21.26 -5.07 4.08
C ARG A 56 -22.17 -4.86 2.85
N ALA A 57 -21.60 -4.53 1.70
CA ALA A 57 -22.36 -4.28 0.48
C ALA A 57 -22.90 -5.58 -0.14
N PHE A 58 -22.10 -6.64 -0.19
CA PHE A 58 -22.36 -7.82 -1.02
C PHE A 58 -22.56 -9.12 -0.24
N GLY A 59 -22.21 -9.14 1.05
CA GLY A 59 -22.04 -10.34 1.84
C GLY A 59 -20.69 -11.04 1.56
N PRO A 60 -20.22 -11.89 2.48
CA PRO A 60 -18.91 -12.55 2.37
C PRO A 60 -18.81 -13.48 1.15
N GLY A 61 -19.92 -14.11 0.74
CA GLY A 61 -19.94 -15.02 -0.42
C GLY A 61 -19.76 -14.36 -1.79
N ARG A 62 -19.64 -13.03 -1.85
CA ARG A 62 -19.41 -12.25 -3.09
C ARG A 62 -18.13 -11.41 -3.03
N VAL A 63 -17.29 -11.64 -2.03
CA VAL A 63 -16.02 -10.95 -1.84
C VAL A 63 -14.90 -11.99 -1.84
N HIS A 64 -13.92 -11.81 -2.72
CA HIS A 64 -12.68 -12.57 -2.68
C HIS A 64 -11.56 -11.68 -2.14
N LEU A 65 -10.90 -12.14 -1.08
CA LEU A 65 -9.77 -11.44 -0.48
C LEU A 65 -8.46 -12.05 -0.97
N LEU A 66 -7.49 -11.20 -1.32
CA LEU A 66 -6.15 -11.60 -1.71
C LEU A 66 -5.11 -11.05 -0.72
N ILE A 67 -4.16 -11.88 -0.33
CA ILE A 67 -2.95 -11.48 0.40
C ILE A 67 -1.79 -11.65 -0.57
N LEU A 68 -1.07 -10.57 -0.88
CA LEU A 68 -0.06 -10.53 -1.93
C LEU A 68 1.32 -10.16 -1.35
N PRO A 69 1.97 -11.04 -0.58
CA PRO A 69 3.27 -10.75 0.00
C PRO A 69 4.36 -10.66 -1.06
N GLU A 70 5.40 -9.90 -0.76
CA GLU A 70 6.65 -9.78 -1.52
C GLU A 70 7.88 -9.67 -0.60
N HIS A 71 9.09 -9.46 -1.15
CA HIS A 71 10.35 -9.51 -0.37
C HIS A 71 10.40 -8.48 0.77
N ASP A 72 9.89 -7.27 0.55
CA ASP A 72 9.90 -6.19 1.53
C ASP A 72 8.66 -6.21 2.45
N SER A 73 7.81 -7.25 2.34
CA SER A 73 6.55 -7.30 3.09
C SER A 73 6.81 -7.61 4.57
N ASP A 74 6.19 -6.82 5.44
CA ASP A 74 6.28 -7.03 6.88
C ASP A 74 5.52 -8.32 7.27
N PRO A 75 6.15 -9.28 7.98
CA PRO A 75 5.49 -10.50 8.44
C PRO A 75 4.21 -10.24 9.23
N ASP A 76 4.15 -9.15 10.01
CA ASP A 76 2.96 -8.81 10.79
C ASP A 76 1.79 -8.35 9.91
N SER A 77 2.06 -7.88 8.68
CA SER A 77 1.04 -7.48 7.72
C SER A 77 0.19 -8.67 7.28
N ALA A 78 0.80 -9.82 7.01
CA ALA A 78 0.08 -11.04 6.67
C ALA A 78 -0.78 -11.53 7.85
N ALA A 79 -0.26 -11.46 9.08
CA ALA A 79 -1.02 -11.82 10.27
C ALA A 79 -2.27 -10.92 10.44
N ARG A 80 -2.11 -9.61 10.31
CA ARG A 80 -3.24 -8.65 10.35
C ARG A 80 -4.26 -8.88 9.24
N ALA A 81 -3.80 -9.16 8.02
CA ALA A 81 -4.67 -9.45 6.90
C ALA A 81 -5.53 -10.71 7.15
N ASN A 82 -4.92 -11.78 7.68
CA ASN A 82 -5.65 -12.99 8.06
C ASN A 82 -6.67 -12.74 9.17
N LEU A 83 -6.30 -11.98 10.22
CA LEU A 83 -7.22 -11.61 11.29
C LEU A 83 -8.44 -10.85 10.77
N LEU A 84 -8.24 -9.90 9.85
CA LEU A 84 -9.32 -9.18 9.19
C LEU A 84 -10.22 -10.14 8.39
N ALA A 85 -9.62 -11.01 7.58
CA ALA A 85 -10.36 -11.93 6.72
C ALA A 85 -11.26 -12.87 7.56
N SER A 86 -10.70 -13.43 8.65
CA SER A 86 -11.46 -14.22 9.63
C SER A 86 -12.59 -13.41 10.28
N HIS A 87 -12.34 -12.17 10.68
CA HIS A 87 -13.37 -11.29 11.26
C HIS A 87 -14.53 -11.03 10.29
N LEU A 88 -14.24 -10.91 8.99
CA LEU A 88 -15.23 -10.69 7.94
C LEU A 88 -15.92 -11.98 7.46
N GLY A 89 -15.49 -13.15 7.93
CA GLY A 89 -16.02 -14.44 7.50
C GLY A 89 -15.69 -14.76 6.04
N VAL A 90 -14.53 -14.31 5.55
CA VAL A 90 -14.06 -14.57 4.18
C VAL A 90 -12.71 -15.28 4.24
N GLU A 91 -12.59 -16.42 3.56
CA GLU A 91 -11.31 -17.12 3.41
C GLU A 91 -10.44 -16.40 2.37
N PRO A 92 -9.25 -15.88 2.73
CA PRO A 92 -8.38 -15.21 1.79
C PRO A 92 -7.54 -16.20 0.98
N GLN A 93 -7.14 -15.82 -0.23
CA GLN A 93 -6.12 -16.54 -0.98
C GLN A 93 -4.79 -15.78 -0.91
N THR A 94 -3.70 -16.50 -0.67
CA THR A 94 -2.36 -15.91 -0.62
C THR A 94 -1.60 -16.26 -1.90
N PHE A 95 -1.05 -15.24 -2.56
CA PHE A 95 -0.20 -15.40 -3.73
C PHE A 95 1.08 -14.60 -3.54
N ASP A 96 2.22 -15.29 -3.42
CA ASP A 96 3.53 -14.65 -3.40
C ASP A 96 3.82 -14.01 -4.77
N ILE A 97 3.95 -12.68 -4.78
CA ILE A 97 4.24 -11.93 -6.01
C ILE A 97 5.72 -11.58 -6.15
N ALA A 98 6.57 -11.97 -5.19
CA ALA A 98 8.00 -11.68 -5.24
C ALA A 98 8.69 -12.22 -6.50
N PRO A 99 8.44 -13.47 -6.96
CA PRO A 99 9.08 -13.97 -8.17
C PRO A 99 8.71 -13.17 -9.42
N ALA A 100 7.46 -12.69 -9.49
CA ALA A 100 7.00 -11.87 -10.61
C ALA A 100 7.68 -10.49 -10.60
N LEU A 101 7.80 -9.86 -9.42
CA LEU A 101 8.52 -8.59 -9.24
C LEU A 101 10.01 -8.71 -9.57
N GLU A 102 10.63 -9.81 -9.18
CA GLU A 102 12.02 -10.11 -9.51
C GLU A 102 12.20 -10.28 -11.02
N ALA A 103 11.31 -11.06 -11.68
CA ALA A 103 11.37 -11.32 -13.11
C ALA A 103 11.25 -10.04 -13.97
N ILE A 104 10.46 -9.06 -13.53
CA ILE A 104 10.34 -7.76 -14.22
C ILE A 104 11.40 -6.74 -13.77
N GLY A 105 12.35 -7.14 -12.92
CA GLY A 105 13.51 -6.34 -12.53
C GLY A 105 13.21 -5.25 -11.49
N ALA A 106 12.14 -5.38 -10.70
CA ALA A 106 11.77 -4.37 -9.70
C ALA A 106 12.90 -4.15 -8.68
N TYR A 107 13.39 -5.21 -8.05
CA TYR A 107 14.45 -5.12 -7.05
C TYR A 107 15.78 -4.69 -7.66
N ALA A 108 16.14 -5.22 -8.84
CA ALA A 108 17.37 -4.86 -9.53
C ALA A 108 17.42 -3.36 -9.88
N ALA A 109 16.33 -2.77 -10.39
CA ALA A 109 16.26 -1.35 -10.71
C ALA A 109 16.34 -0.48 -9.44
N ARG A 110 15.62 -0.87 -8.39
CA ARG A 110 15.65 -0.22 -7.07
C ARG A 110 17.06 -0.21 -6.48
N ASP A 111 17.70 -1.37 -6.42
CA ASP A 111 19.00 -1.56 -5.76
C ASP A 111 20.13 -0.88 -6.56
N ALA A 112 20.06 -0.90 -7.89
CA ALA A 112 20.99 -0.15 -8.73
C ALA A 112 20.93 1.35 -8.45
N ALA A 113 19.73 1.92 -8.32
CA ALA A 113 19.56 3.33 -7.98
C ALA A 113 20.08 3.65 -6.57
N VAL A 114 19.81 2.80 -5.58
CA VAL A 114 20.33 2.96 -4.21
C VAL A 114 21.86 2.95 -4.17
N ARG A 115 22.50 2.01 -4.90
CA ARG A 115 23.96 1.89 -4.91
C ARG A 115 24.70 3.09 -5.50
N THR A 116 24.02 3.95 -6.26
CA THR A 116 24.63 5.20 -6.75
C THR A 116 24.95 6.18 -5.62
N VAL A 117 24.19 6.14 -4.52
CA VAL A 117 24.36 7.03 -3.35
C VAL A 117 24.88 6.30 -2.11
N LEU A 118 24.74 4.97 -2.08
CA LEU A 118 25.19 4.09 -1.01
C LEU A 118 25.84 2.82 -1.60
N PRO A 119 27.09 2.90 -2.11
CA PRO A 119 27.74 1.78 -2.81
C PRO A 119 27.87 0.49 -2.00
N GLU A 120 27.91 0.59 -0.67
CA GLU A 120 27.97 -0.52 0.27
C GLU A 120 26.64 -1.26 0.48
N TYR A 121 25.54 -0.75 -0.10
CA TYR A 121 24.21 -1.33 0.05
C TYR A 121 24.09 -2.72 -0.57
N ASP A 122 23.49 -3.65 0.18
CA ASP A 122 23.05 -4.96 -0.30
C ASP A 122 21.58 -5.22 0.05
N ASP A 123 21.04 -6.33 -0.46
CA ASP A 123 19.63 -6.72 -0.38
C ASP A 123 19.15 -7.08 1.05
N ARG A 124 20.06 -7.25 2.01
CA ARG A 124 19.72 -7.52 3.43
C ARG A 124 19.42 -6.24 4.20
N TRP A 125 19.69 -5.08 3.62
CA TRP A 125 19.48 -3.80 4.27
C TRP A 125 17.99 -3.45 4.27
N LYS A 126 17.51 -2.92 5.40
CA LYS A 126 16.19 -2.30 5.43
C LYS A 126 16.31 -0.85 4.99
N MET A 127 15.40 -0.35 4.16
CA MET A 127 15.43 1.05 3.77
C MET A 127 14.04 1.67 3.68
N LYS A 128 14.01 2.99 3.75
CA LYS A 128 12.84 3.83 3.47
C LYS A 128 13.26 5.14 2.84
N LEU A 129 12.33 5.75 2.12
CA LEU A 129 12.46 7.12 1.63
C LEU A 129 11.90 8.09 2.67
N ALA A 130 12.63 9.17 2.92
CA ALA A 130 12.19 10.27 3.76
C ALA A 130 12.14 11.56 2.94
N ILE A 131 11.17 12.41 3.24
CA ILE A 131 11.01 13.72 2.60
C ILE A 131 11.17 14.78 3.68
N SER A 132 11.90 15.85 3.37
CA SER A 132 12.05 17.03 4.23
C SER A 132 11.79 18.31 3.45
N GLY A 133 11.28 19.35 4.12
CA GLY A 133 11.07 20.69 3.55
C GLY A 133 9.62 21.03 3.13
N GLY A 134 8.78 20.03 2.87
CA GLY A 134 7.42 20.27 2.33
C GLY A 134 6.45 20.99 3.28
N SER A 135 6.58 20.79 4.59
CA SER A 135 5.72 21.44 5.60
C SER A 135 6.11 22.90 5.89
N GLU A 136 7.31 23.33 5.47
CA GLU A 136 7.87 24.66 5.77
C GLU A 136 7.88 25.58 4.53
N GLY A 137 7.25 25.17 3.42
CA GLY A 137 7.26 25.92 2.16
C GLY A 137 8.61 25.89 1.43
N ALA A 138 9.52 25.00 1.82
CA ALA A 138 10.83 24.82 1.21
C ALA A 138 10.79 23.78 0.08
N ILE A 139 11.82 23.78 -0.77
CA ILE A 139 12.01 22.76 -1.80
C ILE A 139 12.14 21.39 -1.14
N ASN A 140 11.35 20.40 -1.60
CA ASN A 140 11.41 19.03 -1.12
C ASN A 140 12.79 18.42 -1.35
N ARG A 141 13.42 17.93 -0.28
CA ARG A 141 14.64 17.13 -0.34
C ARG A 141 14.33 15.69 0.03
N PHE A 142 14.66 14.79 -0.87
CA PHE A 142 14.44 13.34 -0.72
C PHE A 142 15.69 12.70 -0.13
N ARG A 143 15.50 11.78 0.81
CA ARG A 143 16.60 11.07 1.47
C ARG A 143 16.32 9.59 1.46
N LEU A 144 17.39 8.82 1.26
CA LEU A 144 17.44 7.40 1.57
C LEU A 144 17.84 7.26 3.04
N VAL A 145 17.03 6.56 3.82
CA VAL A 145 17.37 6.10 5.16
C VAL A 145 17.47 4.59 5.11
N ALA A 146 18.67 4.05 5.27
CA ALA A 146 18.97 2.63 5.22
C ALA A 146 19.56 2.15 6.55
N ARG A 147 19.24 0.92 6.95
CA ARG A 147 19.78 0.23 8.11
C ARG A 147 20.49 -1.02 7.64
N SER A 148 21.79 -1.08 7.90
CA SER A 148 22.62 -2.24 7.59
C SER A 148 22.29 -3.44 8.49
N PRO A 149 22.71 -4.66 8.09
CA PRO A 149 22.48 -5.87 8.89
C PRO A 149 23.10 -5.83 10.30
N ASP A 150 24.21 -5.12 10.48
CA ASP A 150 24.84 -4.88 11.79
C ASP A 150 24.12 -3.81 12.64
N GLY A 151 23.08 -3.20 12.07
CA GLY A 151 22.21 -2.25 12.74
C GLY A 151 22.61 -0.78 12.59
N ALA A 152 23.70 -0.46 11.89
CA ALA A 152 24.10 0.93 11.64
C ALA A 152 23.07 1.65 10.75
N MET A 153 22.87 2.95 11.02
CA MET A 153 21.95 3.80 10.27
C MET A 153 22.72 4.66 9.27
N HIS A 154 22.29 4.63 8.02
CA HIS A 154 22.89 5.38 6.92
C HIS A 154 21.83 6.31 6.34
N GLU A 155 22.16 7.60 6.25
CA GLU A 155 21.33 8.60 5.60
C GLU A 155 22.09 9.18 4.40
N ARG A 156 21.42 9.26 3.26
CA ARG A 156 21.97 9.82 2.01
C ARG A 156 20.92 10.71 1.35
N GLU A 157 21.35 11.85 0.82
CA GLU A 157 20.50 12.68 -0.02
C GLU A 157 20.33 12.01 -1.39
N LEU A 158 19.09 11.98 -1.89
CA LEU A 158 18.77 11.46 -3.21
C LEU A 158 18.58 12.61 -4.19
N ARG A 159 19.20 12.50 -5.36
CA ARG A 159 18.83 13.39 -6.47
C ARG A 159 17.51 12.90 -7.06
N LEU A 160 16.88 13.77 -7.85
CA LEU A 160 15.56 13.52 -8.41
C LEU A 160 15.52 12.22 -9.24
N HIS A 161 16.59 11.92 -9.99
CA HIS A 161 16.65 10.73 -10.82
C HIS A 161 16.59 9.45 -9.99
N GLU A 162 17.47 9.30 -8.98
CA GLU A 162 17.50 8.12 -8.12
C GLU A 162 16.20 7.96 -7.35
N TYR A 163 15.66 9.07 -6.82
CA TYR A 163 14.37 9.07 -6.15
C TYR A 163 13.24 8.55 -7.05
N LEU A 164 13.10 9.10 -8.27
CA LEU A 164 12.06 8.68 -9.20
C LEU A 164 12.24 7.23 -9.65
N THR A 165 13.48 6.77 -9.82
CA THR A 165 13.76 5.37 -10.17
C THR A 165 13.36 4.41 -9.05
N ILE A 166 13.70 4.72 -7.78
CA ILE A 166 13.29 3.91 -6.63
C ILE A 166 11.76 3.88 -6.51
N VAL A 167 11.10 5.04 -6.59
CA VAL A 167 9.63 5.12 -6.54
C VAL A 167 9.01 4.29 -7.66
N ALA A 168 9.46 4.48 -8.91
CA ALA A 168 8.96 3.73 -10.05
C ALA A 168 9.10 2.22 -9.86
N ALA A 169 10.28 1.75 -9.42
CA ALA A 169 10.54 0.34 -9.18
C ALA A 169 9.62 -0.24 -8.08
N THR A 170 9.45 0.48 -6.96
CA THR A 170 8.55 0.03 -5.88
C THR A 170 7.06 0.06 -6.27
N SER A 171 6.70 0.79 -7.32
CA SER A 171 5.34 0.82 -7.88
C SER A 171 5.05 -0.33 -8.86
N TYR A 172 6.04 -1.15 -9.24
CA TYR A 172 5.83 -2.25 -10.18
C TYR A 172 4.76 -3.24 -9.70
N LYS A 173 4.64 -3.43 -8.38
CA LYS A 173 3.59 -4.25 -7.75
C LYS A 173 2.15 -3.82 -8.06
N GLN A 174 1.94 -2.58 -8.50
CA GLN A 174 0.62 -2.10 -8.92
C GLN A 174 0.24 -2.53 -10.34
N ARG A 175 1.18 -3.13 -11.09
CA ARG A 175 0.99 -3.57 -12.49
C ARG A 175 0.94 -5.09 -12.65
N LEU A 176 1.13 -5.83 -11.56
CA LEU A 176 0.87 -7.26 -11.48
C LEU A 176 -0.60 -7.49 -11.13
#